data_AF-A0A6V7LK04-F1
#
_entry.id   AF-A0A6V7LK04-F1
#
_cell.length_a   1.000
_cell.length_b   1.000
_cell.length_c   1.000
_cell.angle_alpha   90.00
_cell.angle_beta   90.00
_cell.angle_gamma   90.00
#
_symmetry.space_group_name_H-M   'P 1'
#
loop_
_entity.id
_entity.type
_entity.pdbx_description
1 polymer ?
#
loop_
_entity_poly.entity_id
_entity_poly.type
_entity_poly.pdbx_seq_one_letter_code
_entity_poly.pdbx_strand_id
1 'polypeptide(L)'
;VDTPEPDEKSLITYISSLYDVFPEPPPIHPLYDADAQRRSAEYRELASSLHLWIREKISIMQERAFPPTLIEMKKLAADNAKFKNEEVPIRYRDKQRLTHIFRDLQKYFEAVGEVDIEPELHIDVIDKNWNRLMLLNQEREQAVIDEIKRLERLQRLAEKVHREMKATDNRLEELERRVEDEARRLDHLHPLDAKHAVDLLEQDIRNTEISIQNIFTDVQTLIDGKYSQAPELYK
;
A
#
# COMPACT_ATOMS: atom_id res chain seq x y z
N VAL A 1 -55.27 31.43 -51.40
CA VAL A 1 -55.77 32.68 -50.79
C VAL A 1 -54.81 32.94 -49.65
N ASP A 2 -53.84 33.84 -49.85
CA ASP A 2 -52.88 34.16 -48.79
C ASP A 2 -53.53 35.15 -47.83
N THR A 3 -53.59 34.75 -46.57
CA THR A 3 -54.17 35.53 -45.47
C THR A 3 -53.02 35.80 -44.50
N PRO A 4 -52.73 37.08 -44.14
CA PRO A 4 -51.56 37.40 -43.31
C PRO A 4 -51.65 36.82 -41.89
N GLU A 5 -52.85 36.55 -41.40
CA GLU A 5 -53.11 35.82 -40.15
C GLU A 5 -54.17 34.73 -40.40
N PRO A 6 -53.76 33.46 -40.58
CA PRO A 6 -54.71 32.35 -40.73
C PRO A 6 -55.50 32.10 -39.44
N ASP A 7 -56.78 31.72 -39.58
CA ASP A 7 -57.67 31.40 -38.46
C ASP A 7 -57.20 30.16 -37.69
N GLU A 8 -56.86 30.35 -36.42
CA GLU A 8 -56.35 29.32 -35.52
C GLU A 8 -57.31 28.13 -35.40
N LYS A 9 -58.61 28.38 -35.37
CA LYS A 9 -59.63 27.33 -35.22
C LYS A 9 -59.70 26.45 -36.47
N SER A 10 -59.59 27.06 -37.64
CA SER A 10 -59.48 26.36 -38.93
C SER A 10 -58.17 25.57 -39.03
N LEU A 11 -57.05 26.14 -38.55
CA LEU A 11 -55.75 25.45 -38.51
C LEU A 11 -55.78 24.22 -37.60
N ILE A 12 -56.28 24.36 -36.37
CA ILE A 12 -56.43 23.23 -35.43
C ILE A 12 -57.31 22.16 -36.05
N THR A 13 -58.47 22.53 -36.59
CA THR A 13 -59.39 21.57 -37.23
C THR A 13 -58.72 20.82 -38.38
N TYR A 14 -57.98 21.52 -39.23
CA TYR A 14 -57.26 20.92 -40.34
C TYR A 14 -56.12 20.01 -39.86
N ILE A 15 -55.31 20.47 -38.91
CA ILE A 15 -54.19 19.69 -38.35
C ILE A 15 -54.71 18.45 -37.61
N SER A 16 -55.82 18.54 -36.87
CA SER A 16 -56.47 17.40 -36.24
C SER A 16 -56.99 16.40 -37.27
N SER A 17 -57.58 16.87 -38.38
CA SER A 17 -58.02 15.98 -39.46
C SER A 17 -56.85 15.25 -40.16
N LEU A 18 -55.66 15.86 -40.18
CA LEU A 18 -54.44 15.20 -40.62
C LEU A 18 -53.94 14.19 -39.60
N TYR A 19 -54.11 14.45 -38.30
CA TYR A 19 -53.74 13.53 -37.22
C TYR A 19 -54.48 12.19 -37.32
N ASP A 20 -55.77 12.22 -37.68
CA ASP A 20 -56.63 11.03 -37.81
C ASP A 20 -56.21 10.06 -38.94
N VAL A 21 -55.39 10.53 -39.89
CA VAL A 21 -54.84 9.70 -40.98
C VAL A 21 -53.37 9.31 -40.77
N PHE A 22 -52.73 9.75 -39.69
CA PHE A 22 -51.42 9.23 -39.33
C PHE A 22 -51.56 7.79 -38.82
N PRO A 23 -50.66 6.87 -39.23
CA PRO A 23 -50.62 5.54 -38.64
C PRO A 23 -50.35 5.65 -37.13
N GLU A 24 -50.98 4.78 -36.34
CA GLU A 24 -50.65 4.66 -34.92
C GLU A 24 -49.14 4.42 -34.79
N PRO A 25 -48.45 5.16 -33.90
CA PRO A 25 -47.03 4.96 -33.70
C PRO A 25 -46.80 3.50 -33.27
N PRO A 26 -45.74 2.85 -33.76
CA PRO A 26 -45.45 1.48 -33.37
C PRO A 26 -45.33 1.39 -31.84
N PRO A 27 -45.81 0.30 -31.22
CA PRO A 27 -45.84 0.16 -29.76
C PRO A 27 -44.44 0.12 -29.14
N ILE A 28 -43.40 -0.05 -29.96
CA ILE A 28 -42.00 -0.06 -29.57
C ILE A 28 -41.28 1.01 -30.39
N HIS A 29 -40.49 1.84 -29.71
CA HIS A 29 -39.70 2.88 -30.37
C HIS A 29 -38.76 2.24 -31.42
N PRO A 30 -38.63 2.80 -32.64
CA PRO A 30 -37.81 2.21 -33.69
C PRO A 30 -36.33 1.98 -33.34
N LEU A 31 -35.83 2.73 -32.35
CA LEU A 31 -34.45 2.61 -31.82
C LEU A 31 -34.35 1.71 -30.57
N TYR A 32 -35.45 1.09 -30.13
CA TYR A 32 -35.44 0.19 -28.98
C TYR A 32 -34.83 -1.15 -29.37
N ASP A 33 -33.66 -1.45 -28.81
CA ASP A 33 -32.97 -2.73 -28.94
C ASP A 33 -32.90 -3.41 -27.56
N ALA A 34 -33.72 -4.46 -27.39
CA ALA A 34 -33.80 -5.21 -26.14
C ALA A 34 -32.47 -5.90 -25.76
N ASP A 35 -31.69 -6.34 -26.75
CA ASP A 35 -30.38 -6.95 -26.50
C ASP A 35 -29.36 -5.89 -26.07
N ALA A 36 -29.41 -4.69 -26.67
CA ALA A 36 -28.59 -3.57 -26.22
C ALA A 36 -28.94 -3.12 -24.80
N GLN A 37 -30.22 -3.08 -24.44
CA GLN A 37 -30.64 -2.76 -23.06
C GLN A 37 -30.15 -3.80 -22.05
N ARG A 38 -30.23 -5.09 -22.40
CA ARG A 38 -29.68 -6.17 -21.58
C ARG A 38 -28.16 -6.04 -21.42
N ARG A 39 -27.42 -5.78 -22.50
CA ARG A 39 -25.96 -5.55 -22.47
C ARG A 39 -25.60 -4.31 -21.66
N SER A 40 -26.39 -3.24 -21.76
CA SER A 40 -26.20 -2.02 -20.98
C SER A 40 -26.37 -2.27 -19.48
N ALA A 41 -27.40 -3.05 -19.09
CA ALA A 41 -27.57 -3.46 -17.69
C ALA A 41 -26.39 -4.31 -17.18
N GLU A 42 -25.94 -5.30 -17.98
CA GLU A 42 -24.76 -6.12 -17.67
C GLU A 42 -23.49 -5.27 -17.52
N TYR A 43 -23.29 -4.30 -18.42
CA TYR A 43 -22.19 -3.34 -18.34
C TYR A 43 -22.24 -2.54 -17.04
N ARG A 44 -23.38 -1.93 -16.69
CA ARG A 44 -23.49 -1.11 -15.48
C ARG A 44 -23.24 -1.91 -14.21
N GLU A 45 -23.75 -3.14 -14.12
CA GLU A 45 -23.52 -4.02 -12.98
C GLU A 45 -22.04 -4.35 -12.81
N LEU A 46 -21.38 -4.76 -13.90
CA LEU A 46 -19.96 -5.12 -13.89
C LEU A 46 -19.07 -3.90 -13.64
N ALA A 47 -19.36 -2.76 -14.28
CA ALA A 47 -18.64 -1.50 -14.09
C ALA A 47 -18.76 -1.02 -12.64
N SER A 48 -19.95 -1.08 -12.04
CA SER A 48 -20.18 -0.67 -10.65
C SER A 48 -19.40 -1.54 -9.67
N SER A 49 -19.44 -2.86 -9.85
CA SER A 49 -18.68 -3.82 -9.05
C SER A 49 -17.17 -3.56 -9.12
N LEU A 50 -16.65 -3.34 -10.34
CA LEU A 50 -15.24 -3.07 -10.56
C LEU A 50 -14.82 -1.69 -10.01
N HIS A 51 -15.65 -0.67 -10.22
CA HIS A 51 -15.42 0.69 -9.69
C HIS A 51 -15.30 0.67 -8.16
N LEU A 52 -16.26 0.05 -7.47
CA LEU A 52 -16.27 -0.02 -6.00
C LEU A 52 -15.03 -0.75 -5.48
N TRP A 53 -14.69 -1.89 -6.09
CA TRP A 53 -13.50 -2.65 -5.73
C TRP A 53 -12.21 -1.84 -5.96
N ILE A 54 -12.07 -1.15 -7.09
CA ILE A 54 -10.90 -0.30 -7.35
C ILE A 54 -10.80 0.80 -6.28
N ARG A 55 -11.91 1.47 -5.96
CA ARG A 55 -11.93 2.56 -4.97
C ARG A 55 -11.52 2.08 -3.58
N GLU A 56 -12.07 0.95 -3.15
CA GLU A 56 -11.71 0.30 -1.88
C GLU A 56 -10.22 -0.03 -1.83
N LYS A 57 -9.70 -0.71 -2.86
CA LYS A 57 -8.30 -1.12 -2.89
C LYS A 57 -7.35 0.06 -2.98
N ILE A 58 -7.70 1.14 -3.69
CA ILE A 58 -6.92 2.39 -3.68
C ILE A 58 -6.79 2.93 -2.25
N SER A 59 -7.88 2.96 -1.48
CA SER A 59 -7.84 3.43 -0.08
C SER A 59 -6.88 2.60 0.78
N ILE A 60 -6.90 1.27 0.62
CA ILE A 60 -6.00 0.35 1.34
C ILE A 60 -4.55 0.58 0.92
N MET A 61 -4.29 0.72 -0.39
CA MET A 61 -2.92 0.90 -0.90
C MET A 61 -2.28 2.21 -0.45
N GLN A 62 -3.09 3.25 -0.19
CA GLN A 62 -2.63 4.55 0.29
C GLN A 62 -2.25 4.56 1.79
N GLU A 63 -2.59 3.53 2.56
CA GLU A 63 -2.26 3.48 3.98
C GLU A 63 -0.74 3.35 4.19
N ARG A 64 -0.13 4.35 4.84
CA ARG A 64 1.33 4.41 5.06
C ARG A 64 1.77 3.96 6.45
N ALA A 65 0.85 3.50 7.29
CA ALA A 65 1.16 2.99 8.61
C ALA A 65 1.63 1.54 8.49
N PHE A 66 2.92 1.30 8.72
CA PHE A 66 3.47 -0.05 8.77
C PHE A 66 3.52 -0.57 10.20
N PRO A 67 3.23 -1.87 10.41
CA PRO A 67 3.36 -2.49 11.72
C PRO A 67 4.82 -2.48 12.20
N PRO A 68 5.05 -2.36 13.53
CA PRO A 68 6.39 -2.17 14.07
C PRO A 68 7.24 -3.46 14.10
N THR A 69 6.63 -4.64 13.92
CA THR A 69 7.34 -5.91 14.06
C THR A 69 7.60 -6.60 12.73
N LEU A 70 8.74 -7.31 12.62
CA LEU A 70 9.12 -8.04 11.42
C LEU A 70 8.11 -9.14 11.05
N ILE A 71 7.52 -9.79 12.05
CA ILE A 71 6.52 -10.85 11.87
C ILE A 71 5.27 -10.28 11.20
N GLU A 72 4.74 -9.17 11.72
CA GLU A 72 3.57 -8.50 11.14
C GLU A 72 3.87 -7.94 9.76
N MET A 73 5.07 -7.41 9.52
CA MET A 73 5.51 -6.96 8.20
C MET A 73 5.57 -8.11 7.18
N LYS A 74 6.07 -9.29 7.57
CA LYS A 74 6.07 -10.48 6.72
C LYS A 74 4.66 -10.98 6.42
N LYS A 75 3.75 -10.89 7.39
CA LYS A 75 2.33 -11.18 7.18
C LYS A 75 1.71 -10.21 6.19
N LEU A 76 1.94 -8.91 6.35
CA LEU A 76 1.48 -7.88 5.40
C LEU A 76 2.00 -8.13 3.98
N ALA A 77 3.26 -8.54 3.84
CA ALA A 77 3.83 -8.91 2.54
C ALA A 77 3.13 -10.12 1.91
N ALA A 78 2.78 -11.14 2.71
CA ALA A 78 2.02 -12.30 2.24
C ALA A 78 0.60 -11.93 1.80
N ASP A 79 -0.08 -11.04 2.55
CA ASP A 79 -1.41 -10.53 2.19
C ASP A 79 -1.37 -9.73 0.88
N ASN A 80 -0.35 -8.88 0.68
CA ASN A 80 -0.13 -8.18 -0.59
C ASN A 80 0.14 -9.16 -1.76
N ALA A 81 0.93 -10.22 -1.52
CA ALA A 81 1.17 -11.24 -2.52
C ALA A 81 -0.11 -12.00 -2.90
N LYS A 82 -0.97 -12.28 -1.92
CA LYS A 82 -2.29 -12.89 -2.14
C LYS A 82 -3.18 -12.00 -3.00
N PHE A 83 -3.26 -10.71 -2.67
CA PHE A 83 -3.99 -9.73 -3.48
C PHE A 83 -3.53 -9.76 -4.96
N LYS A 84 -2.22 -9.69 -5.20
CA LYS A 84 -1.66 -9.70 -6.56
C LYS A 84 -1.90 -11.01 -7.31
N ASN A 85 -1.78 -12.15 -6.64
CA ASN A 85 -1.80 -13.46 -7.29
C ASN A 85 -3.20 -14.06 -7.42
N GLU A 86 -4.14 -13.67 -6.55
CA GLU A 86 -5.50 -14.24 -6.52
C GLU A 86 -6.55 -13.23 -6.98
N GLU A 87 -6.60 -12.03 -6.39
CA GLU A 87 -7.67 -11.06 -6.67
C GLU A 87 -7.47 -10.33 -8.00
N VAL A 88 -6.27 -9.80 -8.25
CA VAL A 88 -5.98 -8.99 -9.44
C VAL A 88 -6.25 -9.74 -10.75
N PRO A 89 -5.87 -11.02 -10.94
CA PRO A 89 -6.15 -11.75 -12.18
C PRO A 89 -7.64 -11.93 -12.45
N ILE A 90 -8.45 -12.14 -11.41
CA ILE A 90 -9.91 -12.29 -11.54
C ILE A 90 -10.50 -10.95 -11.98
N ARG A 91 -10.15 -9.85 -11.30
CA ARG A 91 -10.65 -8.51 -11.63
C ARG A 91 -10.14 -7.99 -12.96
N TYR A 92 -8.96 -8.42 -13.39
CA TYR A 92 -8.46 -8.11 -14.73
C TYR A 92 -9.31 -8.77 -15.82
N ARG A 93 -9.80 -10.00 -15.61
CA ARG A 93 -10.74 -10.65 -16.53
C ARG A 93 -12.09 -9.92 -16.56
N ASP A 94 -12.60 -9.48 -15.41
CA ASP A 94 -13.81 -8.65 -15.33
C ASP A 94 -13.63 -7.37 -16.16
N LYS A 95 -12.47 -6.70 -16.01
CA LYS A 95 -12.12 -5.52 -16.80
C LYS A 95 -12.09 -5.82 -18.30
N GLN A 96 -11.47 -6.92 -18.73
CA GLN A 96 -11.44 -7.32 -20.15
C GLN A 96 -12.85 -7.57 -20.71
N ARG A 97 -13.70 -8.26 -19.95
CA ARG A 97 -15.11 -8.48 -20.31
C ARG A 97 -15.85 -7.15 -20.41
N LEU A 98 -15.64 -6.24 -19.46
CA LEU A 98 -16.23 -4.90 -19.47
C LEU A 98 -15.86 -4.12 -20.74
N THR A 99 -14.59 -4.16 -21.15
CA THR A 99 -14.12 -3.55 -22.41
C THR A 99 -14.81 -4.16 -23.64
N HIS A 100 -15.06 -5.47 -23.64
CA HIS A 100 -15.75 -6.13 -24.75
C HIS A 100 -17.22 -5.70 -24.83
N ILE A 101 -17.94 -5.71 -23.71
CA ILE A 101 -19.34 -5.28 -23.65
C ILE A 101 -19.48 -3.82 -24.09
N PHE A 102 -18.58 -2.94 -23.63
CA PHE A 102 -18.57 -1.53 -24.03
C PHE A 102 -18.41 -1.38 -25.55
N ARG A 103 -17.49 -2.12 -26.17
CA ARG A 103 -17.29 -2.11 -27.63
C ARG A 103 -18.54 -2.55 -28.40
N ASP A 104 -19.25 -3.55 -27.90
CA ASP A 104 -20.50 -4.00 -28.52
C ASP A 104 -21.62 -2.95 -28.39
N LEU A 105 -21.63 -2.21 -27.27
CA LEU A 105 -22.57 -1.11 -27.02
C LEU A 105 -22.23 0.19 -27.79
N GLN A 106 -20.99 0.39 -28.25
CA GLN A 106 -20.62 1.60 -29.02
C GLN A 106 -21.53 1.82 -30.23
N LYS A 107 -21.80 0.75 -31.00
CA LYS A 107 -22.71 0.82 -32.16
C LYS A 107 -24.13 1.22 -31.76
N TYR A 108 -24.58 0.80 -30.58
CA TYR A 108 -25.89 1.16 -30.05
C TYR A 108 -25.92 2.64 -29.64
N PHE A 109 -24.90 3.12 -28.93
CA PHE A 109 -24.79 4.53 -28.56
C PHE A 109 -24.69 5.46 -29.78
N GLU A 110 -23.97 5.05 -30.82
CA GLU A 110 -23.92 5.76 -32.10
C GLU A 110 -25.30 5.86 -32.76
N ALA A 111 -26.10 4.79 -32.71
CA ALA A 111 -27.44 4.76 -33.29
C ALA A 111 -28.46 5.61 -32.51
N VAL A 112 -28.34 5.64 -31.18
CA VAL A 112 -29.21 6.45 -30.30
C VAL A 112 -28.75 7.92 -30.23
N GLY A 113 -27.46 8.18 -30.47
CA GLY A 113 -26.86 9.51 -30.40
C GLY A 113 -26.47 9.95 -28.99
N GLU A 114 -26.57 9.07 -28.00
CA GLU A 114 -26.30 9.36 -26.58
C GLU A 114 -25.62 8.17 -25.90
N VAL A 115 -24.68 8.46 -24.99
CA VAL A 115 -24.05 7.48 -24.10
C VAL A 115 -24.67 7.61 -22.71
N ASP A 116 -25.66 6.76 -22.43
CA ASP A 116 -26.34 6.72 -21.13
C ASP A 116 -25.55 5.86 -20.10
N ILE A 117 -24.38 6.36 -19.71
CA ILE A 117 -23.49 5.76 -18.70
C ILE A 117 -23.05 6.84 -17.72
N GLU A 118 -23.12 6.54 -16.42
CA GLU A 118 -22.63 7.42 -15.36
C GLU A 118 -21.12 7.72 -15.55
N PRO A 119 -20.66 8.98 -15.40
CA PRO A 119 -19.28 9.35 -15.70
C PRO A 119 -18.21 8.51 -14.98
N GLU A 120 -18.50 8.08 -13.75
CA GLU A 120 -17.59 7.27 -12.92
C GLU A 120 -17.44 5.82 -13.40
N LEU A 121 -18.41 5.34 -14.18
CA LEU A 121 -18.47 3.99 -14.73
C LEU A 121 -17.94 3.90 -16.16
N HIS A 122 -17.69 5.05 -16.80
CA HIS A 122 -17.14 5.10 -18.16
C HIS A 122 -15.82 4.32 -18.27
N ILE A 123 -15.62 3.61 -19.38
CA ILE A 123 -14.50 2.69 -19.57
C ILE A 123 -13.13 3.35 -19.34
N ASP A 124 -12.96 4.59 -19.81
CA ASP A 124 -11.72 5.36 -19.65
C ASP A 124 -11.43 5.69 -18.18
N VAL A 125 -12.47 5.95 -17.38
CA VAL A 125 -12.34 6.24 -15.95
C VAL A 125 -11.96 4.97 -15.19
N ILE A 126 -12.57 3.83 -15.54
CA ILE A 126 -12.20 2.52 -15.00
C ILE A 126 -10.74 2.18 -15.35
N ASP A 127 -10.33 2.38 -16.61
CA ASP A 127 -8.95 2.15 -17.06
C ASP A 127 -7.95 3.02 -16.30
N LYS A 128 -8.24 4.31 -16.16
CA LYS A 128 -7.41 5.25 -15.41
C LYS A 128 -7.28 4.85 -13.94
N ASN A 129 -8.39 4.52 -13.29
CA ASN A 129 -8.38 4.13 -11.88
C ASN A 129 -7.71 2.77 -11.65
N TRP A 130 -7.87 1.82 -12.58
CA TRP A 130 -7.14 0.56 -12.58
C TRP A 130 -5.63 0.79 -12.64
N ASN A 131 -5.16 1.60 -13.58
CA ASN A 131 -3.74 1.91 -13.71
C ASN A 131 -3.18 2.60 -12.46
N ARG A 132 -3.96 3.52 -11.88
CA ARG A 132 -3.63 4.15 -10.60
C ARG A 132 -3.50 3.13 -9.46
N LEU A 133 -4.42 2.16 -9.37
CA LEU A 133 -4.35 1.10 -8.37
C LEU A 133 -3.10 0.24 -8.56
N MET A 134 -2.76 -0.15 -9.79
CA MET A 134 -1.57 -0.97 -10.06
C MET A 134 -0.28 -0.23 -9.67
N LEU A 135 -0.19 1.07 -9.95
CA LEU A 135 0.94 1.90 -9.54
C LEU A 135 1.07 1.97 -8.01
N LEU A 136 -0.04 2.28 -7.31
CA LEU A 136 -0.05 2.33 -5.85
C LEU A 136 0.31 0.99 -5.21
N ASN A 137 -0.14 -0.13 -5.80
CA ASN A 137 0.23 -1.46 -5.34
C ASN A 137 1.75 -1.69 -5.47
N GLN A 138 2.35 -1.29 -6.60
CA GLN A 138 3.80 -1.41 -6.81
C GLN A 138 4.59 -0.57 -5.81
N GLU A 139 4.18 0.68 -5.59
CA GLU A 139 4.81 1.57 -4.60
C GLU A 139 4.70 0.99 -3.17
N ARG A 140 3.54 0.45 -2.81
CA ARG A 140 3.33 -0.21 -1.52
C ARG A 140 4.20 -1.46 -1.38
N GLU A 141 4.28 -2.30 -2.40
CA GLU A 141 5.14 -3.49 -2.39
C GLU A 141 6.60 -3.12 -2.14
N GLN A 142 7.10 -2.08 -2.83
CA GLN A 142 8.47 -1.60 -2.62
C GLN A 142 8.69 -1.10 -1.20
N ALA A 143 7.78 -0.27 -0.68
CA ALA A 143 7.85 0.26 0.67
C ALA A 143 7.82 -0.85 1.74
N VAL A 144 7.02 -1.90 1.54
CA VAL A 144 6.97 -3.09 2.41
C VAL A 144 8.30 -3.84 2.40
N ILE A 145 8.91 -4.04 1.24
CA ILE A 145 10.22 -4.69 1.11
C ILE A 145 11.31 -3.89 1.82
N ASP A 146 11.33 -2.57 1.65
CA ASP A 146 12.34 -1.72 2.25
C ASP A 146 12.20 -1.66 3.78
N GLU A 147 10.96 -1.64 4.28
CA GLU A 147 10.68 -1.68 5.71
C GLU A 147 11.07 -3.04 6.33
N ILE A 148 10.82 -4.16 5.65
CA ILE A 148 11.31 -5.48 6.06
C ILE A 148 12.84 -5.48 6.19
N LYS A 149 13.56 -5.01 5.15
CA LYS A 149 15.03 -4.93 5.18
C LYS A 149 15.52 -4.05 6.32
N ARG A 150 14.83 -2.95 6.61
CA ARG A 150 15.15 -2.03 7.71
C ARG A 150 15.02 -2.75 9.05
N LEU A 151 13.91 -3.43 9.30
CA LEU A 151 13.69 -4.21 10.52
C LEU A 151 14.69 -5.36 10.67
N GLU A 152 15.06 -6.05 9.59
CA GLU A 152 16.09 -7.10 9.61
C GLU A 152 17.49 -6.56 9.93
N ARG A 153 17.82 -5.33 9.53
CA ARG A 153 19.07 -4.67 9.95
C ARG A 153 19.05 -4.34 11.44
N LEU A 154 17.93 -3.80 11.94
CA LEU A 154 17.78 -3.47 13.35
C LEU A 154 17.81 -4.72 14.24
N GLN A 155 17.18 -5.80 13.81
CA GLN A 155 17.23 -7.07 14.54
C GLN A 155 18.67 -7.60 14.64
N ARG A 156 19.45 -7.58 13.55
CA ARG A 156 20.87 -7.97 13.57
C ARG A 156 21.71 -7.07 14.49
N LEU A 157 21.41 -5.78 14.52
CA LEU A 157 22.07 -4.83 15.42
C LEU A 157 21.72 -5.13 16.88
N ALA A 158 20.46 -5.43 17.19
CA ALA A 158 20.03 -5.83 18.54
C ALA A 158 20.70 -7.13 18.99
N GLU A 159 20.82 -8.13 18.10
CA GLU A 159 21.56 -9.37 18.37
C GLU A 159 23.07 -9.13 18.57
N LYS A 160 23.65 -8.14 17.91
CA LYS A 160 25.04 -7.70 18.13
C LYS A 160 25.16 -7.06 19.53
N VAL A 161 24.32 -6.07 19.83
CA VAL A 161 24.29 -5.38 21.13
C VAL A 161 24.18 -6.40 22.27
N HIS A 162 23.24 -7.34 22.20
CA HIS A 162 23.07 -8.34 23.25
C HIS A 162 24.33 -9.20 23.48
N ARG A 163 25.03 -9.60 22.40
CA ARG A 163 26.28 -10.36 22.49
C ARG A 163 27.41 -9.52 23.08
N GLU A 164 27.53 -8.26 22.66
CA GLU A 164 28.56 -7.34 23.14
C GLU A 164 28.34 -6.94 24.61
N MET A 165 27.08 -6.72 25.03
CA MET A 165 26.73 -6.50 26.44
C MET A 165 27.18 -7.69 27.29
N LYS A 166 26.81 -8.91 26.91
CA LYS A 166 27.22 -10.13 27.64
C LYS A 166 28.74 -10.31 27.67
N ALA A 167 29.43 -10.03 26.57
CA ALA A 167 30.89 -10.12 26.52
C ALA A 167 31.57 -9.07 27.42
N THR A 168 31.03 -7.85 27.43
CA THR A 168 31.52 -6.74 28.25
C THR A 168 31.28 -7.00 29.73
N ASP A 169 30.12 -7.54 30.10
CA ASP A 169 29.77 -7.92 31.48
C ASP A 169 30.77 -8.94 32.04
N ASN A 170 31.02 -10.04 31.29
CA ASN A 170 32.04 -11.03 31.66
C ASN A 170 33.44 -10.41 31.78
N ARG A 171 33.79 -9.44 30.91
CA ARG A 171 35.10 -8.78 30.93
C ARG A 171 35.24 -7.87 32.14
N LEU A 172 34.17 -7.18 32.55
CA LEU A 172 34.14 -6.38 33.77
C LEU A 172 34.33 -7.24 35.01
N GLU A 173 33.64 -8.40 35.10
CA GLU A 173 33.85 -9.35 36.20
C GLU A 173 35.30 -9.87 36.26
N GLU A 174 35.90 -10.18 35.10
CA GLU A 174 37.31 -10.60 35.03
C GLU A 174 38.25 -9.48 35.47
N LEU A 175 37.99 -8.24 35.03
CA LEU A 175 38.79 -7.07 35.41
C LEU A 175 38.70 -6.75 36.89
N GLU A 176 37.51 -6.84 37.48
CA GLU A 176 37.30 -6.66 38.92
C GLU A 176 38.16 -7.65 39.71
N ARG A 177 38.10 -8.95 39.37
CA ARG A 177 38.93 -9.98 40.00
C ARG A 177 40.43 -9.72 39.82
N ARG A 178 40.86 -9.33 38.61
CA ARG A 178 42.27 -9.03 38.34
C ARG A 178 42.75 -7.79 39.10
N VAL A 179 41.92 -6.76 39.23
CA VAL A 179 42.24 -5.57 40.03
C VAL A 179 42.40 -5.97 41.50
N GLU A 180 41.50 -6.79 42.05
CA GLU A 180 41.64 -7.30 43.42
C GLU A 180 42.90 -8.14 43.63
N ASP A 181 43.22 -9.03 42.71
CA ASP A 181 44.39 -9.90 42.79
C ASP A 181 45.70 -9.11 42.69
N GLU A 182 45.80 -8.15 41.77
CA GLU A 182 46.97 -7.28 41.65
C GLU A 182 47.11 -6.33 42.85
N ALA A 183 45.99 -5.82 43.40
CA ALA A 183 45.99 -5.02 44.63
C ALA A 183 46.60 -5.77 45.82
N ARG A 184 46.35 -7.08 45.95
CA ARG A 184 46.94 -7.91 47.02
C ARG A 184 48.44 -8.16 46.83
N ARG A 185 48.96 -8.06 45.61
CA ARG A 185 50.36 -8.37 45.27
C ARG A 185 51.26 -7.13 45.20
N LEU A 186 50.66 -5.95 45.03
CA LEU A 186 51.34 -4.67 44.80
C LEU A 186 52.43 -4.36 45.84
N ASP A 187 52.19 -4.62 47.12
CA ASP A 187 53.15 -4.34 48.21
C ASP A 187 54.35 -5.31 48.25
N HIS A 188 54.34 -6.35 47.43
CA HIS A 188 55.36 -7.41 47.41
C HIS A 188 56.09 -7.50 46.06
N LEU A 189 55.71 -6.66 45.10
CA LEU A 189 56.30 -6.63 43.76
C LEU A 189 57.44 -5.60 43.67
N HIS A 190 58.39 -5.86 42.78
CA HIS A 190 59.38 -4.86 42.42
C HIS A 190 58.66 -3.68 41.72
N PRO A 191 59.04 -2.41 41.96
CA PRO A 191 58.31 -1.25 41.45
C PRO A 191 58.09 -1.23 39.93
N LEU A 192 59.05 -1.76 39.15
CA LEU A 192 58.90 -1.85 37.70
C LEU A 192 57.83 -2.86 37.28
N ASP A 193 57.73 -4.01 37.97
CA ASP A 193 56.75 -5.05 37.67
C ASP A 193 55.35 -4.62 38.12
N ALA A 194 55.26 -3.96 39.29
CA ALA A 194 54.04 -3.34 39.77
C ALA A 194 53.49 -2.30 38.78
N LYS A 195 54.37 -1.41 38.29
CA LYS A 195 53.99 -0.44 37.24
C LYS A 195 53.49 -1.15 35.98
N HIS A 196 54.21 -2.16 35.50
CA HIS A 196 53.81 -2.88 34.29
C HIS A 196 52.44 -3.55 34.43
N ALA A 197 52.14 -4.16 35.59
CA ALA A 197 50.84 -4.76 35.87
C ALA A 197 49.70 -3.72 35.86
N VAL A 198 49.94 -2.55 36.46
CA VAL A 198 48.98 -1.43 36.44
C VAL A 198 48.76 -0.89 35.02
N ASP A 199 49.83 -0.72 34.24
CA ASP A 199 49.74 -0.23 32.84
C ASP A 199 48.87 -1.18 31.99
N LEU A 200 48.99 -2.51 32.19
CA LEU A 200 48.15 -3.50 31.51
C LEU A 200 46.68 -3.46 31.95
N LEU A 201 46.41 -3.30 33.24
CA LEU A 201 45.05 -3.12 33.76
C LEU A 201 44.40 -1.85 33.21
N GLU A 202 45.15 -0.75 33.16
CA GLU A 202 44.66 0.51 32.60
C GLU A 202 44.32 0.37 31.11
N GLN A 203 45.17 -0.33 30.34
CA GLN A 203 44.89 -0.62 28.93
C GLN A 203 43.61 -1.46 28.77
N ASP A 204 43.42 -2.49 29.59
CA ASP A 204 42.23 -3.34 29.53
C ASP A 204 40.96 -2.58 29.93
N ILE A 205 41.02 -1.71 30.95
CA ILE A 205 39.91 -0.84 31.35
C ILE A 205 39.54 0.10 30.21
N ARG A 206 40.52 0.77 29.58
CA ARG A 206 40.28 1.65 28.43
C ARG A 206 39.64 0.91 27.25
N ASN A 207 40.09 -0.31 26.94
CA ASN A 207 39.48 -1.13 25.90
C ASN A 207 38.03 -1.49 26.23
N THR A 208 37.74 -1.78 27.49
CA THR A 208 36.38 -2.10 27.96
C THR A 208 35.48 -0.87 27.90
N GLU A 209 35.99 0.31 28.25
CA GLU A 209 35.28 1.58 28.11
C GLU A 209 34.90 1.86 26.65
N ILE A 210 35.81 1.64 25.69
CA ILE A 210 35.52 1.78 24.25
C ILE A 210 34.39 0.81 23.82
N SER A 211 34.42 -0.43 24.29
CA SER A 211 33.35 -1.40 24.01
C SER A 211 32.00 -0.92 24.54
N ILE A 212 31.95 -0.38 25.75
CA ILE A 212 30.73 0.20 26.35
C ILE A 212 30.22 1.38 25.51
N GLN A 213 31.10 2.29 25.07
CA GLN A 213 30.71 3.42 24.22
C GLN A 213 30.14 2.98 22.87
N ASN A 214 30.71 1.93 22.26
CA ASN A 214 30.19 1.34 21.03
C ASN A 214 28.79 0.74 21.22
N ILE A 215 28.57 0.03 22.33
CA ILE A 215 27.25 -0.53 22.68
C ILE A 215 26.22 0.60 22.80
N PHE A 216 26.53 1.70 23.49
CA PHE A 216 25.63 2.85 23.60
C PHE A 216 25.29 3.47 22.24
N THR A 217 26.26 3.55 21.34
CA THR A 217 26.06 4.06 19.97
C THR A 217 25.11 3.17 19.17
N ASP A 218 25.28 1.84 19.29
CA ASP A 218 24.41 0.88 18.64
C ASP A 218 22.99 0.90 19.22
N VAL A 219 22.84 1.03 20.55
CA VAL A 219 21.53 1.21 21.21
C VAL A 219 20.84 2.50 20.74
N GLN A 220 21.57 3.61 20.63
CA GLN A 220 21.01 4.86 20.08
C GLN A 220 20.52 4.66 18.64
N THR A 221 21.27 3.93 17.81
CA THR A 221 20.86 3.58 16.45
C THR A 221 19.58 2.74 16.43
N LEU A 222 19.38 1.85 17.40
CA LEU A 222 18.12 1.09 17.56
C LEU A 222 16.94 1.99 17.95
N ILE A 223 17.16 2.97 18.84
CA ILE A 223 16.15 3.96 19.26
C ILE A 223 15.73 4.83 18.07
N ASP A 224 16.69 5.41 17.35
CA ASP A 224 16.44 6.25 16.17
C ASP A 224 15.74 5.44 15.06
N GLY A 225 16.09 4.15 14.97
CA GLY A 225 15.43 3.15 14.13
C GLY A 225 14.04 2.73 14.61
N LYS A 226 13.50 3.25 15.72
CA LYS A 226 12.20 2.85 16.28
C LYS A 226 12.07 1.33 16.44
N TYR A 227 13.15 0.66 16.82
CA TYR A 227 13.11 -0.76 17.11
C TYR A 227 12.24 -1.01 18.35
N SER A 228 11.29 -1.94 18.27
CA SER A 228 10.25 -2.11 19.29
C SER A 228 10.79 -2.42 20.69
N GLN A 229 11.92 -3.13 20.77
CA GLN A 229 12.57 -3.51 22.04
C GLN A 229 13.72 -2.59 22.44
N ALA A 230 13.99 -1.50 21.71
CA ALA A 230 15.07 -0.57 22.05
C ALA A 230 14.99 -0.02 23.50
N PRO A 231 13.80 0.30 24.07
CA PRO A 231 13.71 0.79 25.44
C PRO A 231 14.15 -0.22 26.52
N GLU A 232 14.12 -1.51 26.22
CA GLU A 232 14.57 -2.57 27.14
C GLU A 232 16.11 -2.64 27.19
N LEU A 233 16.78 -2.28 26.09
CA LEU A 233 18.24 -2.28 25.98
C LEU A 233 18.90 -1.04 26.58
N TYR A 234 18.13 0.02 26.87
CA TYR A 234 18.62 1.26 27.47
C TYR A 234 18.61 1.23 29.01
N LYS A 235 17.99 0.22 29.62
CA LYS A 235 17.93 0.05 31.08
C LYS A 235 19.16 -0.69 31.60
#